data_AF-A0A7R9ZCD5-F1
#
_entry.id   AF-A0A7R9ZCD5-F1
#
_cell.length_a   1.000
_cell.length_b   1.000
_cell.length_c   1.000
_cell.angle_alpha   90.00
_cell.angle_beta   90.00
_cell.angle_gamma   90.00
#
_symmetry.space_group_name_H-M   'P 1'
#
loop_
_entity.id
_entity.type
_entity.pdbx_description
1 polymer ?
#
loop_
_entity_poly.entity_id
_entity_poly.type
_entity_poly.pdbx_seq_one_letter_code
_entity_poly.pdbx_strand_id
1 'polypeptide(L)'
;GLAACDASTNTNPFFSGPELYRSFLRGEYHGASGYVSVDEATGSRSQESSTLTINNAVVTSPKTEGENATLDVYPCLAYVNSKWQKRADGRDFIYADGTTTPPASLPPPKPHDCNLIGVGELATAYAMYGVVGITTITFTLWTWKHRSCPV
;
A
#
# COMPACT_ATOMS: atom_id res chain seq x y z
N GLY A 1 -2.28 -6.30 -42.27
CA GLY A 1 -1.19 -6.57 -43.21
C GLY A 1 -0.79 -8.03 -43.12
N LEU A 2 0.06 -8.37 -42.16
CA LEU A 2 0.61 -9.72 -41.98
C LEU A 2 -0.47 -10.82 -41.88
N ALA A 3 -1.47 -10.63 -41.02
CA ALA A 3 -2.58 -11.58 -40.89
C ALA A 3 -3.40 -11.79 -42.18
N ALA A 4 -3.43 -10.79 -43.08
CA ALA A 4 -4.11 -10.91 -44.37
C ALA A 4 -3.27 -11.73 -45.36
N CYS A 5 -1.94 -11.62 -45.30
CA CYS A 5 -1.04 -12.48 -46.08
C CYS A 5 -1.20 -13.94 -45.66
N ASP A 6 -1.33 -14.21 -44.36
CA ASP A 6 -1.55 -15.57 -43.85
C ASP A 6 -2.96 -16.10 -44.13
N ALA A 7 -3.97 -15.23 -44.15
CA ALA A 7 -5.34 -15.60 -44.52
C ALA A 7 -5.50 -15.84 -46.02
N SER A 8 -4.75 -15.13 -46.87
CA SER A 8 -4.76 -15.34 -48.32
C SER A 8 -3.88 -16.53 -48.70
N THR A 9 -4.39 -17.43 -49.53
CA THR A 9 -3.60 -18.54 -50.07
C THR A 9 -3.38 -18.36 -51.57
N ASN A 10 -2.34 -19.00 -52.13
CA ASN A 10 -2.10 -18.97 -53.58
C ASN A 10 -3.30 -19.50 -54.40
N THR A 11 -4.14 -20.33 -53.79
CA THR A 11 -5.33 -20.92 -54.41
C THR A 11 -6.61 -20.15 -54.14
N ASN A 12 -6.65 -19.31 -53.10
CA ASN A 12 -7.79 -18.47 -52.77
C ASN A 12 -7.31 -17.12 -52.19
N PRO A 13 -7.28 -16.05 -53.00
CA PRO A 13 -6.83 -14.73 -52.56
C PRO A 13 -7.89 -13.99 -51.72
N PHE A 14 -9.13 -14.48 -51.71
CA PHE A 14 -10.22 -13.87 -50.97
C PHE A 14 -10.43 -14.60 -49.63
N PHE A 15 -10.59 -13.82 -48.57
CA PHE A 15 -10.89 -14.32 -47.23
C PHE A 15 -12.07 -13.52 -46.64
N SER A 16 -12.82 -14.18 -45.77
CA SER A 16 -13.87 -13.56 -44.97
C SER A 16 -13.28 -12.88 -43.71
N GLY A 17 -14.05 -11.99 -43.08
CA GLY A 17 -13.66 -11.36 -41.81
C GLY A 17 -13.28 -12.37 -40.72
N PRO A 18 -14.08 -13.44 -40.49
CA PRO A 18 -13.72 -14.49 -39.53
C PRO A 18 -12.42 -15.24 -39.86
N GLU A 19 -12.11 -15.47 -41.13
CA GLU A 19 -10.85 -16.09 -41.54
C GLU A 19 -9.66 -15.17 -41.25
N LEU A 20 -9.77 -13.88 -41.59
CA LEU A 20 -8.75 -12.89 -41.24
C LEU A 20 -8.51 -12.83 -39.73
N TYR A 21 -9.58 -12.84 -38.94
CA TYR A 21 -9.48 -12.78 -37.48
C TYR A 21 -8.80 -14.03 -36.90
N ARG A 22 -9.10 -15.23 -37.41
CA ARG A 22 -8.41 -16.47 -36.99
C ARG A 22 -6.92 -16.46 -37.35
N SER A 23 -6.56 -15.95 -38.52
CA SER A 23 -5.16 -15.78 -38.90
C SER A 23 -4.46 -14.74 -38.03
N PHE A 24 -5.15 -13.68 -37.64
CA PHE A 24 -4.62 -12.69 -36.70
C PHE A 24 -4.34 -13.29 -35.31
N LEU A 25 -5.25 -14.10 -34.77
CA LEU A 25 -5.08 -14.73 -33.44
C LEU A 25 -3.86 -15.67 -33.38
N ARG A 26 -3.52 -16.32 -34.50
CA ARG A 26 -2.37 -17.23 -34.60
C ARG A 26 -1.07 -16.51 -35.00
N GLY A 27 -1.14 -15.21 -35.25
CA GLY A 27 -0.02 -14.44 -35.76
C GLY A 27 1.00 -14.17 -34.68
N GLU A 28 2.25 -14.58 -34.93
CA GLU A 28 3.41 -14.16 -34.15
C GLU A 28 4.27 -13.23 -35.01
N TYR A 29 4.70 -12.11 -34.45
CA TYR A 29 5.52 -11.17 -35.20
C TYR A 29 6.51 -10.40 -34.32
N HIS A 30 7.65 -10.06 -34.92
CA HIS A 30 8.65 -9.18 -34.32
C HIS A 30 8.49 -7.77 -34.88
N GLY A 31 8.09 -6.85 -34.01
CA GLY A 31 7.94 -5.43 -34.34
C GLY A 31 8.90 -4.55 -33.56
N ALA A 32 8.72 -3.23 -33.69
CA ALA A 32 9.46 -2.24 -32.91
C ALA A 32 9.25 -2.37 -31.39
N SER A 33 8.11 -2.95 -30.97
CA SER A 33 7.78 -3.24 -29.58
C SER A 33 8.24 -4.62 -29.10
N GLY A 34 9.11 -5.28 -29.87
CA GLY A 34 9.62 -6.63 -29.60
C GLY A 34 8.76 -7.73 -30.21
N TYR A 35 8.89 -8.93 -29.65
CA TYR A 35 8.06 -10.07 -30.00
C TYR A 35 6.62 -9.83 -29.54
N VAL A 36 5.65 -10.12 -30.41
CA VAL A 36 4.22 -10.02 -30.15
C VAL A 36 3.60 -11.36 -30.47
N SER A 37 2.88 -11.92 -29.50
CA SER A 37 1.94 -13.03 -29.73
C SER A 37 0.58 -12.65 -29.14
N VAL A 38 -0.48 -13.21 -29.70
CA VAL A 38 -1.87 -12.90 -29.33
C VAL A 38 -2.43 -14.10 -28.58
N ASP A 39 -3.15 -13.82 -27.49
CA ASP A 39 -3.94 -14.83 -26.79
C ASP A 39 -5.20 -15.14 -27.60
N GLU A 40 -5.31 -16.38 -28.08
CA GLU A 40 -6.44 -16.83 -28.90
C GLU A 40 -7.79 -16.72 -28.18
N ALA A 41 -7.82 -16.80 -26.85
CA ALA A 41 -9.07 -16.75 -26.08
C ALA A 41 -9.62 -15.32 -25.95
N THR A 42 -8.74 -14.34 -25.78
CA THR A 42 -9.12 -12.94 -25.50
C THR A 42 -8.89 -11.99 -26.66
N GLY A 43 -8.09 -12.39 -27.65
CA GLY A 43 -7.62 -11.52 -28.75
C GLY A 43 -6.67 -10.42 -28.30
N SER A 44 -6.21 -10.45 -27.05
CA SER A 44 -5.25 -9.47 -26.51
C SER A 44 -3.81 -9.95 -26.70
N ARG A 45 -2.84 -9.04 -26.58
CA ARG A 45 -1.42 -9.42 -26.57
C ARG A 45 -1.14 -10.35 -25.39
N SER A 46 -0.44 -11.45 -25.64
CA SER A 46 -0.05 -12.40 -24.61
C SER A 46 0.85 -11.72 -23.56
N GLN A 47 0.73 -12.15 -22.30
CA GLN A 47 1.55 -11.58 -21.23
C GLN A 47 3.04 -11.86 -21.45
N GLU A 48 3.38 -13.00 -22.05
CA GLU A 48 4.75 -13.42 -22.37
C GLU A 48 5.41 -12.52 -23.42
N SER A 49 4.62 -12.00 -24.34
CA SER A 49 5.09 -11.05 -25.34
C SER A 49 5.01 -9.60 -24.86
N SER A 50 4.47 -9.34 -23.67
CA SER A 50 4.33 -8.00 -23.11
C SER A 50 5.45 -7.68 -22.11
N THR A 51 6.08 -6.52 -22.28
CA THR A 51 7.02 -6.00 -21.29
C THR A 51 6.28 -5.07 -20.35
N LEU A 52 6.12 -5.46 -19.08
CA LEU A 52 5.55 -4.59 -18.05
C LEU A 52 6.68 -3.98 -17.22
N THR A 53 6.63 -2.68 -16.98
CA THR A 53 7.62 -1.97 -16.17
C THR A 53 6.93 -1.04 -15.17
N ILE A 54 7.44 -1.00 -13.96
CA ILE A 54 7.06 0.02 -12.97
C ILE A 54 8.14 1.08 -12.99
N ASN A 55 7.73 2.31 -13.31
CA ASN A 55 8.58 3.48 -13.30
C ASN A 55 8.29 4.30 -12.04
N ASN A 56 9.34 4.82 -11.43
CA ASN A 56 9.22 5.80 -10.37
C ASN A 56 9.49 7.20 -10.94
N ALA A 57 8.65 8.16 -10.58
CA ALA A 57 8.77 9.55 -10.97
C ALA A 57 9.09 10.38 -9.73
N VAL A 58 10.28 10.95 -9.68
CA VAL A 58 10.77 11.70 -8.52
C VAL A 58 11.02 13.15 -8.90
N VAL A 59 10.52 14.09 -8.08
CA VAL A 59 10.80 15.51 -8.27
C VAL A 59 12.26 15.80 -7.93
N THR A 60 13.04 16.32 -8.88
CA THR A 60 14.46 16.65 -8.69
C THR A 60 14.71 18.15 -8.51
N SER A 61 13.84 19.01 -9.05
CA SER A 61 13.84 20.46 -8.88
C SER A 61 12.47 21.02 -9.28
N PRO A 62 12.08 22.25 -8.89
CA PRO A 62 12.61 23.13 -7.88
C PRO A 62 11.84 22.96 -6.57
N LYS A 63 12.55 23.21 -5.48
CA LYS A 63 12.07 23.06 -4.11
C LYS A 63 11.29 24.30 -3.61
N THR A 64 10.87 25.17 -4.54
CA THR A 64 10.31 26.49 -4.25
C THR A 64 8.96 26.66 -4.92
N GLU A 65 8.02 27.27 -4.21
CA GLU A 65 6.65 27.50 -4.67
C GLU A 65 6.65 28.48 -5.86
N GLY A 66 6.03 28.09 -6.99
CA GLY A 66 5.88 28.95 -8.18
C GLY A 66 6.83 28.68 -9.36
N GLU A 67 7.75 27.73 -9.25
CA GLU A 67 8.63 27.32 -10.36
C GLU A 67 8.24 25.95 -10.94
N ASN A 68 8.64 25.69 -12.21
CA ASN A 68 8.29 24.46 -12.93
C ASN A 68 9.03 23.23 -12.39
N ALA A 69 8.29 22.28 -11.80
CA ALA A 69 8.82 20.99 -11.35
C ALA A 69 9.39 20.14 -12.49
N THR A 70 10.63 19.70 -12.35
CA THR A 70 11.30 18.68 -13.15
C THR A 70 11.11 17.32 -12.47
N LEU A 71 10.60 16.37 -13.24
CA LEU A 71 10.42 14.98 -12.84
C LEU A 71 11.51 14.13 -13.48
N ASP A 72 12.25 13.41 -12.65
CA ASP A 72 13.14 12.33 -13.07
C ASP A 72 12.36 11.01 -13.05
N VAL A 73 12.13 10.43 -14.23
CA VAL A 73 11.34 9.20 -14.40
C VAL A 73 12.27 8.07 -14.80
N TYR A 74 12.29 7.01 -14.01
CA TYR A 74 13.17 5.86 -14.24
C TYR A 74 12.50 4.53 -13.92
N PRO A 75 12.86 3.44 -14.64
CA PRO A 75 12.33 2.11 -14.36
C PRO A 75 12.95 1.54 -13.07
N CYS A 76 12.11 0.94 -12.24
CA CYS A 76 12.51 0.29 -10.98
C CYS A 76 12.36 -1.23 -11.08
N LEU A 77 11.22 -1.67 -11.58
CA LEU A 77 10.86 -3.08 -11.70
C LEU A 77 10.45 -3.39 -13.14
N ALA A 78 10.79 -4.60 -13.59
CA ALA A 78 10.29 -5.17 -14.83
C ALA A 78 9.64 -6.52 -14.54
N TYR A 79 8.57 -6.83 -15.24
CA TYR A 79 7.94 -8.14 -15.19
C TYR A 79 8.56 -9.03 -16.26
N VAL A 80 9.38 -9.98 -15.84
CA VAL A 80 10.11 -10.89 -16.74
C VAL A 80 9.96 -12.31 -16.20
N ASN A 81 9.62 -13.25 -17.09
CA ASN A 81 9.42 -14.67 -16.75
C ASN A 81 8.42 -14.87 -15.60
N SER A 82 7.27 -14.20 -15.69
CA SER A 82 6.18 -14.26 -14.71
C SER A 82 6.55 -13.82 -13.29
N LYS A 83 7.61 -13.01 -13.15
CA LYS A 83 8.05 -12.47 -11.86
C LYS A 83 8.44 -11.00 -12.01
N TRP A 84 8.10 -10.19 -11.01
CA TRP A 84 8.67 -8.86 -10.87
C TRP A 84 10.12 -8.97 -10.43
N GLN A 85 11.01 -8.33 -11.19
CA GLN A 85 12.44 -8.32 -10.94
C GLN A 85 12.93 -6.87 -10.91
N LYS A 86 13.88 -6.58 -10.01
CA LYS A 86 14.59 -5.30 -10.03
C LYS A 86 15.38 -5.22 -11.32
N ARG A 87 15.23 -4.11 -12.04
CA ARG A 87 15.96 -3.90 -13.29
C ARG A 87 17.44 -3.72 -12.98
N ALA A 88 18.34 -4.29 -13.78
CA ALA A 88 19.79 -4.22 -13.54
C ALA A 88 20.35 -2.79 -13.64
N ASP A 89 19.74 -1.97 -14.50
CA ASP A 89 19.94 -0.54 -14.69
C ASP A 89 18.95 0.31 -13.85
N GLY A 90 18.08 -0.34 -13.08
CA GLY A 90 17.01 0.30 -12.32
C GLY A 90 17.47 0.83 -10.97
N ARG A 91 17.03 2.03 -10.63
CA ARG A 91 17.17 2.58 -9.27
C ARG A 91 16.09 2.00 -8.36
N ASP A 92 16.29 2.12 -7.05
CA ASP A 92 15.27 1.76 -6.07
C ASP A 92 14.05 2.67 -6.19
N PHE A 93 12.88 2.13 -5.87
CA PHE A 93 11.66 2.93 -5.76
C PHE A 93 11.78 3.85 -4.54
N ILE A 94 11.60 5.14 -4.75
CA ILE A 94 11.67 6.20 -3.75
C ILE A 94 10.25 6.68 -3.47
N TYR A 95 9.84 6.58 -2.21
CA TYR A 95 8.54 7.03 -1.72
C TYR A 95 8.54 8.55 -1.45
N ALA A 96 7.37 9.10 -1.16
CA ALA A 96 7.18 10.53 -0.95
C ALA A 96 7.98 11.11 0.24
N ASP A 97 8.37 10.26 1.20
CA ASP A 97 9.23 10.62 2.34
C ASP A 97 10.73 10.56 2.01
N GLY A 98 11.09 10.23 0.77
CA GLY A 98 12.46 10.08 0.29
C GLY A 98 13.09 8.72 0.64
N THR A 99 12.37 7.82 1.30
CA THR A 99 12.89 6.49 1.65
C THR A 99 12.64 5.47 0.53
N THR A 100 13.33 4.34 0.59
CA THR A 100 13.08 3.18 -0.28
C THR A 100 12.17 2.13 0.37
N THR A 101 11.72 2.38 1.60
CA THR A 101 10.91 1.43 2.36
C THR A 101 9.44 1.77 2.15
N PRO A 102 8.60 0.80 1.73
CA PRO A 102 7.18 1.06 1.59
C PRO A 102 6.58 1.58 2.90
N PRO A 103 5.72 2.62 2.86
CA PRO A 103 4.99 3.04 4.03
C PRO A 103 4.12 1.89 4.53
N ALA A 104 3.88 1.85 5.84
CA ALA A 104 2.99 0.86 6.43
C ALA A 104 1.61 0.94 5.76
N SER A 105 1.02 -0.23 5.46
CA SER A 105 -0.29 -0.31 4.80
C SER A 105 -1.42 0.30 5.65
N LEU A 106 -1.22 0.36 6.96
CA LEU A 106 -2.12 0.98 7.91
C LEU A 106 -1.31 1.83 8.90
N PRO A 107 -1.88 2.94 9.40
CA PRO A 107 -1.27 3.66 10.50
C PRO A 107 -1.12 2.71 11.69
N PRO A 108 -0.06 2.89 12.52
CA PRO A 108 0.06 2.11 13.74
C PRO A 108 -1.19 2.30 14.59
N PRO A 109 -1.67 1.26 15.28
CA PRO A 109 -2.77 1.41 16.21
C PRO A 109 -2.38 2.50 17.21
N LYS A 110 -3.26 3.50 17.37
CA LYS A 110 -3.04 4.52 18.39
C LYS A 110 -2.99 3.78 19.73
N PRO A 111 -1.98 4.02 20.58
CA PRO A 111 -2.00 3.47 21.92
C PRO A 111 -3.27 3.98 22.59
N HIS A 112 -4.20 3.08 22.87
CA HIS A 112 -5.35 3.41 23.68
C HIS A 112 -4.82 3.63 25.09
N ASP A 113 -4.96 4.84 25.61
CA ASP A 113 -4.73 5.08 27.02
C ASP A 113 -5.82 4.34 27.80
N CYS A 114 -5.46 3.21 28.40
CA CYS A 114 -6.36 2.43 29.25
C CYS A 114 -6.56 3.08 30.62
N ASN A 115 -5.84 4.16 30.94
CA ASN A 115 -6.07 4.91 32.15
C ASN A 115 -7.27 5.85 31.98
N LEU A 116 -8.47 5.27 32.17
CA LEU A 116 -9.73 5.99 32.08
C LEU A 116 -9.90 7.05 33.18
N ILE A 117 -9.17 6.92 34.29
CA ILE A 117 -9.28 7.79 35.46
C ILE A 117 -8.05 8.70 35.52
N GLY A 118 -8.28 10.00 35.59
CA GLY A 118 -7.19 10.96 35.72
C GLY A 118 -6.44 10.76 37.05
N VAL A 119 -5.12 10.94 37.05
CA VAL A 119 -4.31 10.86 38.28
C VAL A 119 -4.84 11.80 39.37
N GLY A 120 -5.37 12.96 38.99
CA GLY A 120 -5.99 13.91 39.93
C GLY A 120 -7.29 13.40 40.58
N GLU A 121 -8.11 12.66 39.84
CA GLU A 121 -9.34 12.05 40.36
C GLU A 121 -9.00 10.93 41.35
N LEU A 122 -8.03 10.08 40.98
CA LEU A 122 -7.50 9.03 41.84
C LEU A 122 -6.92 9.60 43.15
N ALA A 123 -6.14 10.68 43.05
CA ALA A 123 -5.56 11.35 44.22
C ALA A 123 -6.64 11.92 45.15
N THR A 124 -7.69 12.51 44.57
CA THR A 124 -8.82 13.07 45.32
C THR A 124 -9.62 11.98 46.03
N ALA A 125 -9.88 10.86 45.35
CA ALA A 125 -10.56 9.70 45.94
C ALA A 125 -9.77 9.12 47.13
N TYR A 126 -8.46 8.97 47.00
CA TYR A 126 -7.62 8.51 48.11
C TYR A 126 -7.56 9.50 49.27
N ALA A 127 -7.51 10.80 48.99
CA ALA A 127 -7.54 11.83 50.03
C ALA A 127 -8.86 11.79 50.83
N MET A 128 -10.00 11.70 50.15
CA MET A 128 -11.31 11.57 50.79
C MET A 128 -11.41 10.29 51.63
N TYR A 129 -10.94 9.16 51.07
CA TYR A 129 -10.89 7.90 51.81
C TYR A 129 -10.03 8.02 53.08
N GLY A 130 -8.89 8.69 53.01
CA GLY A 130 -8.01 8.92 54.16
C GLY A 130 -8.68 9.71 55.29
N VAL A 131 -9.41 10.79 54.97
CA VAL A 131 -10.13 11.60 55.96
C VAL A 131 -11.22 10.79 56.67
N VAL A 132 -12.00 10.01 55.91
CA VAL A 132 -13.04 9.13 56.48
C VAL A 132 -12.41 8.04 57.36
N GLY A 133 -11.28 7.46 56.94
CA GLY A 133 -10.55 6.47 57.74
C GLY A 133 -10.06 7.03 59.08
N ILE A 134 -9.42 8.21 59.06
CA ILE A 134 -8.89 8.87 60.27
C ILE A 134 -10.01 9.24 61.23
N THR A 135 -11.10 9.83 60.73
CA THR A 135 -12.25 10.22 61.56
C THR A 135 -12.92 9.00 62.21
N THR A 136 -13.09 7.91 61.47
CA THR A 136 -13.65 6.65 61.99
C THR A 136 -12.78 6.06 63.11
N ILE A 137 -11.47 6.00 62.91
CA ILE A 137 -10.51 5.51 63.93
C ILE A 137 -10.57 6.41 65.18
N THR A 138 -10.58 7.72 65.00
CA THR A 138 -10.60 8.69 66.10
C THR A 138 -11.86 8.54 66.96
N PHE A 139 -13.05 8.46 66.34
CA PHE A 139 -14.29 8.25 67.08
C PHE A 139 -14.35 6.89 67.76
N THR A 140 -13.83 5.84 67.13
CA THR A 140 -13.75 4.50 67.72
C THR A 140 -12.89 4.50 68.98
N LEU A 141 -11.69 5.09 68.90
CA LEU A 141 -10.77 5.22 70.03
C LEU A 141 -11.36 6.09 71.14
N TRP A 142 -12.00 7.20 70.79
CA TRP A 142 -12.64 8.09 71.75
C TRP A 142 -13.77 7.38 72.50
N THR A 143 -14.64 6.67 71.78
CA THR A 143 -15.76 5.89 72.35
C THR A 143 -15.24 4.79 73.27
N TRP A 144 -14.20 4.07 72.85
CA TRP A 144 -13.58 3.02 73.67
C TRP A 144 -12.99 3.57 74.97
N LYS A 145 -12.32 4.73 74.91
CA LYS A 145 -11.74 5.40 76.08
C LYS A 145 -12.80 5.87 77.08
N HIS A 146 -13.94 6.37 76.59
CA HIS A 146 -14.99 6.96 77.44
C HIS A 146 -16.15 6.02 77.75
N ARG A 147 -16.05 4.73 77.41
CA ARG A 147 -17.09 3.72 77.66
C ARG A 147 -17.50 3.56 79.14
N SER A 148 -16.66 4.01 80.07
CA SER A 148 -16.90 3.90 81.51
C SER A 148 -17.41 5.19 82.16
N CYS A 149 -17.54 6.29 81.41
CA CYS A 149 -18.20 7.49 81.91
C CYS A 149 -19.71 7.34 81.71
N PRO A 150 -20.53 7.33 82.78
CA PRO A 150 -21.97 7.47 82.63
C PRO A 150 -22.27 8.82 81.99
N VAL A 151 -23.12 8.79 80.96
CA VAL A 151 -23.58 9.97 80.22
C VAL A 151 -24.52 10.80 81.09
#